data_AF-A0A2D9T1P7-F1
#
_entry.id   AF-A0A2D9T1P7-F1
#
_cell.length_a   1.000
_cell.length_b   1.000
_cell.length_c   1.000
_cell.angle_alpha   90.00
_cell.angle_beta   90.00
_cell.angle_gamma   90.00
#
_symmetry.space_group_name_H-M   'P 1'
#
loop_
_entity.id
_entity.type
_entity.pdbx_description
1 polymer ?
#
loop_
_entity_poly.entity_id
_entity_poly.type
_entity_poly.pdbx_seq_one_letter_code
_entity_poly.pdbx_strand_id
1 'polypeptide(L)'
;MPMRAFGFAVGGEVPPSALVAAFIEVMGRCGWTDQTRGTSSERLTGYASRVGRDAWIIIDGTGPVPRSVAASIAESLGKVVTCHWVEISDRAHPESDEGYWYQATSVRASPTGQESPCSSVLDELQPDEANFGDFGETLRQLLEMAVDGASGERADWQDLGLRLPQSQLPDRLADLARQIRECGHWTVTAMGDRRQARLVLPDGSRRISVLTPDEVVAVAAECGVEPS
;
A
#
# COMPACT_ATOMS: atom_id res chain seq x y z
N MET A 1 -14.58 8.57 -13.92
CA MET A 1 -14.30 7.42 -13.03
C MET A 1 -14.61 7.88 -11.62
N PRO A 2 -15.29 7.08 -10.78
CA PRO A 2 -15.58 7.46 -9.40
C PRO A 2 -14.27 7.72 -8.66
N MET A 3 -14.21 8.80 -7.88
CA MET A 3 -13.06 9.10 -7.06
C MET A 3 -12.95 8.04 -5.95
N ARG A 4 -11.74 7.51 -5.75
CA ARG A 4 -11.44 6.52 -4.71
C ARG A 4 -10.23 6.97 -3.93
N ALA A 5 -10.36 6.98 -2.61
CA ALA A 5 -9.26 7.19 -1.69
C ALA A 5 -8.98 5.89 -0.94
N PHE A 6 -7.71 5.56 -0.78
CA PHE A 6 -7.26 4.37 -0.08
C PHE A 6 -6.35 4.78 1.05
N GLY A 7 -6.54 4.18 2.21
CA GLY A 7 -5.59 4.34 3.28
C GLY A 7 -5.52 3.10 4.13
N PHE A 8 -4.43 3.01 4.86
CA PHE A 8 -4.24 1.91 5.78
C PHE A 8 -3.49 2.36 7.03
N ALA A 9 -3.81 1.68 8.12
CA ALA A 9 -3.13 1.80 9.39
C ALA A 9 -2.47 0.46 9.69
N VAL A 10 -1.18 0.43 9.95
CA VAL A 10 -0.46 -0.78 10.34
C VAL A 10 0.22 -0.57 11.68
N GLY A 11 0.11 -1.55 12.57
CA GLY A 11 0.73 -1.43 13.89
C GLY A 11 0.92 -2.74 14.64
N GLY A 12 1.68 -2.65 15.71
CA GLY A 12 1.99 -3.77 16.61
C GLY A 12 3.04 -3.39 17.65
N GLU A 13 3.37 -4.35 18.52
CA GLU A 13 4.28 -4.16 19.64
C GLU A 13 5.75 -4.10 19.17
N VAL A 14 6.11 -2.99 18.52
CA VAL A 14 7.43 -2.70 17.96
C VAL A 14 7.82 -1.23 18.18
N PRO A 15 9.13 -0.89 18.13
CA PRO A 15 9.55 0.51 18.09
C PRO A 15 9.01 1.21 16.82
N PRO A 16 8.51 2.46 16.91
CA PRO A 16 8.03 3.20 15.75
C PRO A 16 9.05 3.30 14.61
N SER A 17 10.34 3.49 14.94
CA SER A 17 11.39 3.53 13.92
C SER A 17 11.58 2.22 13.16
N ALA A 18 11.39 1.07 13.82
CA ALA A 18 11.47 -0.23 13.17
C ALA A 18 10.27 -0.45 12.24
N LEU A 19 9.07 -0.09 12.70
CA LEU A 19 7.86 -0.15 11.90
C LEU A 19 7.97 0.73 10.65
N VAL A 20 8.48 1.96 10.78
CA VAL A 20 8.69 2.88 9.66
C VAL A 20 9.71 2.32 8.66
N ALA A 21 10.81 1.76 9.14
CA ALA A 21 11.83 1.17 8.27
C ALA A 21 11.28 -0.03 7.48
N ALA A 22 10.61 -0.97 8.16
CA ALA A 22 9.98 -2.14 7.53
C ALA A 22 8.90 -1.71 6.53
N PHE A 23 8.13 -0.69 6.90
CA PHE A 23 7.11 -0.11 6.04
C PHE A 23 7.72 0.42 4.72
N ILE A 24 8.72 1.31 4.81
CA ILE A 24 9.38 1.90 3.63
C ILE A 24 9.99 0.81 2.75
N GLU A 25 10.64 -0.19 3.34
CA GLU A 25 11.22 -1.32 2.64
C GLU A 25 10.15 -2.12 1.88
N VAL A 26 9.06 -2.50 2.55
CA VAL A 26 7.94 -3.24 1.95
C VAL A 26 7.31 -2.45 0.82
N MET A 27 7.07 -1.15 0.98
CA MET A 27 6.50 -0.34 -0.10
C MET A 27 7.41 -0.23 -1.31
N GLY A 28 8.72 -0.07 -1.09
CA GLY A 28 9.71 -0.15 -2.16
C GLY A 28 9.64 -1.49 -2.90
N ARG A 29 9.55 -2.59 -2.15
CA ARG A 29 9.32 -3.94 -2.70
C ARG A 29 7.94 -4.08 -3.34
N CYS A 30 6.91 -3.34 -2.96
CA CYS A 30 5.62 -3.37 -3.65
C CYS A 30 5.58 -2.46 -4.89
N GLY A 31 6.69 -1.77 -5.20
CA GLY A 31 6.73 -0.82 -6.32
C GLY A 31 5.85 0.40 -6.10
N TRP A 32 5.43 0.62 -4.84
CA TRP A 32 4.94 1.91 -4.41
C TRP A 32 6.15 2.83 -4.34
N THR A 33 6.26 3.64 -5.38
CA THR A 33 7.22 4.72 -5.46
C THR A 33 6.45 6.03 -5.36
N ASP A 34 7.15 7.09 -4.99
CA ASP A 34 6.64 8.46 -5.11
C ASP A 34 6.30 8.75 -6.59
N GLN A 35 5.05 8.53 -7.01
CA GLN A 35 4.60 8.69 -8.41
C GLN A 35 3.99 10.08 -8.69
N THR A 36 3.98 11.01 -7.73
CA THR A 36 3.49 12.38 -7.92
C THR A 36 4.57 13.24 -8.60
N ARG A 37 4.76 13.05 -9.91
CA ARG A 37 5.44 14.03 -10.76
C ARG A 37 4.44 15.03 -11.33
N GLY A 38 4.25 16.11 -10.58
CA GLY A 38 3.55 17.29 -11.04
C GLY A 38 3.66 18.40 -10.02
N THR A 39 4.76 19.13 -10.05
CA THR A 39 5.19 20.15 -9.05
C THR A 39 5.84 19.56 -7.80
N SER A 40 6.77 20.33 -7.25
CA SER A 40 7.65 19.96 -6.15
C SER A 40 6.90 19.40 -4.93
N SER A 41 7.38 18.27 -4.40
CA SER A 41 7.33 17.90 -2.98
C SER A 41 6.03 17.36 -2.38
N GLU A 42 5.19 16.65 -3.11
CA GLU A 42 4.16 15.84 -2.44
C GLU A 42 4.78 14.56 -1.90
N ARG A 43 5.45 14.70 -0.75
CA ARG A 43 5.74 13.58 0.15
C ARG A 43 4.47 12.78 0.33
N LEU A 44 4.56 11.45 0.38
CA LEU A 44 3.51 10.68 1.05
C LEU A 44 3.44 11.19 2.48
N THR A 45 2.32 11.80 2.83
CA THR A 45 2.01 12.12 4.21
C THR A 45 1.74 10.79 4.90
N GLY A 46 2.61 10.48 5.86
CA GLY A 46 2.46 9.31 6.69
C GLY A 46 2.55 9.79 8.13
N TYR A 47 1.60 9.38 8.93
CA TYR A 47 1.56 9.71 10.34
C TYR A 47 2.00 8.48 11.12
N ALA A 48 2.76 8.66 12.18
CA ALA A 48 2.93 7.60 13.15
C ALA A 48 2.59 8.09 14.54
N SER A 49 2.14 7.14 15.34
CA SER A 49 1.91 7.35 16.75
C SER A 49 2.32 6.12 17.53
N ARG A 50 2.45 6.31 18.84
CA ARG A 50 2.47 5.21 19.80
C ARG A 50 1.17 5.27 20.58
N VAL A 51 0.48 4.13 20.63
CA VAL A 51 -0.80 3.98 21.33
C VAL A 51 -0.67 2.78 22.26
N GLY A 52 -0.71 3.02 23.57
CA GLY A 52 -0.26 2.05 24.56
C GLY A 52 1.16 1.54 24.28
N ARG A 53 1.27 0.23 23.99
CA ARG A 53 2.55 -0.43 23.66
C ARG A 53 2.82 -0.52 22.16
N ASP A 54 1.82 -0.25 21.34
CA ASP A 54 1.89 -0.46 19.90
C ASP A 54 2.36 0.80 19.20
N ALA A 55 3.20 0.62 18.17
CA ALA A 55 3.45 1.66 17.19
C ALA A 55 2.47 1.49 16.04
N TRP A 56 1.99 2.62 15.51
CA TRP A 56 1.07 2.67 14.37
C TRP A 56 1.59 3.61 13.31
N ILE A 57 1.34 3.28 12.04
CA ILE A 57 1.56 4.15 10.88
C ILE A 57 0.25 4.24 10.11
N ILE A 58 -0.22 5.45 9.83
CA ILE A 58 -1.33 5.76 8.92
C ILE A 58 -0.77 6.36 7.64
N ILE A 59 -1.25 5.87 6.49
CA ILE A 59 -0.92 6.43 5.18
C ILE A 59 -2.18 6.54 4.35
N ASP A 60 -2.38 7.71 3.78
CA ASP A 60 -3.40 8.05 2.81
C ASP A 60 -2.80 8.14 1.40
N GLY A 61 -3.51 7.59 0.41
CA GLY A 61 -3.05 7.54 -0.96
C GLY A 61 -4.18 7.35 -1.97
N THR A 62 -3.87 7.58 -3.24
CA THR A 62 -4.83 7.49 -4.36
C THR A 62 -4.77 6.16 -5.11
N GLY A 63 -3.96 5.21 -4.64
CA GLY A 63 -3.76 3.91 -5.27
C GLY A 63 -4.10 2.73 -4.34
N PRO A 64 -4.56 1.60 -4.89
CA PRO A 64 -4.80 0.40 -4.10
C PRO A 64 -3.49 -0.12 -3.50
N VAL A 65 -3.48 -0.30 -2.18
CA VAL A 65 -2.37 -0.93 -1.47
C VAL A 65 -2.46 -2.45 -1.72
N PRO A 66 -1.37 -3.13 -2.10
CA PRO A 66 -1.40 -4.58 -2.23
C PRO A 66 -1.83 -5.23 -0.91
N ARG A 67 -2.78 -6.18 -0.97
CA ARG A 67 -3.25 -6.88 0.24
C ARG A 67 -2.13 -7.57 1.01
N SER A 68 -1.07 -7.99 0.33
CA SER A 68 0.10 -8.65 0.90
C SER A 68 1.04 -7.73 1.73
N VAL A 69 0.75 -6.42 1.81
CA VAL A 69 1.59 -5.48 2.58
C VAL A 69 1.61 -5.86 4.06
N ALA A 70 0.49 -6.30 4.64
CA ALA A 70 0.44 -6.69 6.05
C ALA A 70 1.34 -7.91 6.33
N ALA A 71 1.20 -8.99 5.56
CA ALA A 71 2.09 -10.15 5.63
C ALA A 71 3.57 -9.77 5.45
N SER A 72 3.89 -8.92 4.48
CA SER A 72 5.27 -8.53 4.17
C SER A 72 5.91 -7.69 5.30
N ILE A 73 5.13 -6.83 5.96
CA ILE A 73 5.58 -6.06 7.13
C ILE A 73 5.77 -6.99 8.33
N ALA A 74 4.83 -7.93 8.55
CA ALA A 74 4.91 -8.91 9.65
C ALA A 74 6.19 -9.76 9.53
N GLU A 75 6.48 -10.26 8.33
CA GLU A 75 7.66 -11.04 8.01
C GLU A 75 8.95 -10.23 8.21
N SER A 76 9.01 -9.00 7.68
CA SER A 76 10.18 -8.11 7.83
C SER A 76 10.49 -7.81 9.30
N LEU A 77 9.47 -7.57 10.12
CA LEU A 77 9.63 -7.28 11.54
C LEU A 77 9.87 -8.53 12.39
N GLY A 78 9.56 -9.73 11.89
CA GLY A 78 9.51 -10.94 12.70
C GLY A 78 8.45 -10.86 13.81
N LYS A 79 7.39 -10.08 13.61
CA LYS A 79 6.35 -9.78 14.62
C LYS A 79 4.95 -9.87 14.02
N VAL A 80 3.97 -10.11 14.88
CA VAL A 80 2.56 -10.00 14.51
C VAL A 80 2.24 -8.51 14.34
N VAL A 81 1.55 -8.17 13.25
CA VAL A 81 1.04 -6.83 13.01
C VAL A 81 -0.45 -6.89 12.71
N THR A 82 -1.15 -5.81 13.02
CA THR A 82 -2.54 -5.57 12.62
C THR A 82 -2.53 -4.51 11.53
N CYS A 83 -3.30 -4.74 10.47
CA CYS A 83 -3.50 -3.78 9.39
C CYS A 83 -4.99 -3.51 9.21
N HIS A 84 -5.35 -2.23 9.15
CA HIS A 84 -6.68 -1.74 8.80
C HIS A 84 -6.58 -1.12 7.42
N TRP A 85 -7.44 -1.54 6.49
CA TRP A 85 -7.61 -0.91 5.18
C TRP A 85 -8.95 -0.22 5.12
N VAL A 86 -8.95 0.98 4.55
CA VAL A 86 -10.17 1.74 4.27
C VAL A 86 -10.14 2.19 2.81
N GLU A 87 -11.18 1.85 2.08
CA GLU A 87 -11.48 2.40 0.76
C GLU A 87 -12.71 3.30 0.88
N ILE A 88 -12.60 4.55 0.43
CA ILE A 88 -13.73 5.49 0.36
C ILE A 88 -14.02 5.79 -1.10
N SER A 89 -15.31 5.84 -1.47
CA SER A 89 -15.76 6.18 -2.81
C SER A 89 -16.90 7.22 -2.80
N ASP A 90 -16.99 8.01 -3.88
CA ASP A 90 -18.07 9.01 -4.08
C ASP A 90 -19.45 8.42 -4.41
N ARG A 91 -19.59 7.10 -4.36
CA ARG A 91 -20.84 6.45 -4.73
C ARG A 91 -21.87 6.67 -3.62
N ALA A 92 -23.04 7.17 -4.01
CA ALA A 92 -24.21 7.18 -3.15
C ALA A 92 -24.45 5.77 -2.58
N HIS A 93 -24.64 5.68 -1.26
CA HIS A 93 -25.05 4.45 -0.61
C HIS A 93 -26.41 4.01 -1.18
N PRO A 94 -26.69 2.72 -1.38
CA PRO A 94 -27.99 2.28 -1.90
C PRO A 94 -29.19 2.74 -1.03
N GLU A 95 -28.93 3.12 0.21
CA GLU A 95 -29.92 3.48 1.23
C GLU A 95 -29.81 4.95 1.70
N SER A 96 -28.87 5.75 1.17
CA SER A 96 -28.71 7.17 1.53
C SER A 96 -28.38 8.02 0.30
N ASP A 97 -29.11 9.14 0.16
CA ASP A 97 -28.94 10.12 -0.92
C ASP A 97 -27.74 11.07 -0.70
N GLU A 98 -27.12 11.06 0.49
CA GLU A 98 -26.01 11.95 0.87
C GLU A 98 -24.94 11.21 1.70
N GLY A 99 -23.67 11.26 1.27
CA GLY A 99 -22.54 10.73 2.04
C GLY A 99 -21.55 9.92 1.20
N TYR A 100 -20.38 9.64 1.78
CA TYR A 100 -19.38 8.76 1.17
C TYR A 100 -19.63 7.31 1.57
N TRP A 101 -19.53 6.40 0.61
CA TRP A 101 -19.48 4.98 0.93
C TRP A 101 -18.05 4.56 1.23
N TYR A 102 -17.85 3.81 2.32
CA TYR A 102 -16.56 3.21 2.62
C TYR A 102 -16.64 1.69 2.81
N GLN A 103 -15.52 1.03 2.58
CA GLN A 103 -15.27 -0.35 2.98
C GLN A 103 -14.05 -0.39 3.86
N ALA A 104 -14.21 -0.98 5.04
CA ALA A 104 -13.11 -1.29 5.93
C ALA A 104 -12.79 -2.79 5.87
N THR A 105 -11.52 -3.13 6.02
CA THR A 105 -11.08 -4.52 6.23
C THR A 105 -9.94 -4.51 7.21
N SER A 106 -10.01 -5.39 8.21
CA SER A 106 -8.96 -5.49 9.21
C SER A 106 -8.41 -6.91 9.24
N VAL A 107 -7.09 -7.04 9.19
CA VAL A 107 -6.43 -8.34 9.31
C VAL A 107 -5.30 -8.27 10.32
N ARG A 108 -5.04 -9.43 10.91
CA ARG A 108 -3.84 -9.72 11.65
C ARG A 108 -2.93 -10.60 10.80
N ALA A 109 -1.71 -10.15 10.61
CA ALA A 109 -0.67 -10.87 9.87
C ALA A 109 0.40 -11.37 10.83
N SER A 110 0.80 -12.62 10.66
CA SER A 110 1.86 -13.27 11.43
C SER A 110 3.21 -13.21 10.71
N PRO A 111 4.34 -13.42 11.42
CA PRO A 111 5.68 -13.44 10.80
C PRO A 111 5.87 -14.51 9.72
N THR A 112 5.00 -15.52 9.69
CA THR A 112 5.04 -16.60 8.69
C THR A 112 4.27 -16.25 7.41
N GLY A 113 3.74 -15.02 7.32
CA GLY A 113 2.93 -14.54 6.20
C GLY A 113 1.47 -15.01 6.24
N GLN A 114 1.05 -15.74 7.28
CA GLN A 114 -0.35 -16.11 7.45
C GLN A 114 -1.17 -14.91 7.92
N GLU A 115 -2.25 -14.62 7.21
CA GLU A 115 -3.22 -13.56 7.52
C GLU A 115 -4.53 -14.16 8.05
N SER A 116 -5.14 -13.47 9.00
CA SER A 116 -6.46 -13.80 9.54
C SER A 116 -7.30 -12.54 9.69
N PRO A 117 -8.58 -12.54 9.27
CA PRO A 117 -9.46 -11.40 9.49
C PRO A 117 -9.64 -11.14 10.99
N CYS A 118 -9.76 -9.87 11.37
CA CYS A 118 -10.11 -9.46 12.73
C CYS A 118 -11.21 -8.40 12.70
N SER A 119 -12.01 -8.33 13.77
CA SER A 119 -13.02 -7.29 13.92
C SER A 119 -12.36 -5.93 14.11
N SER A 120 -12.99 -4.88 13.59
CA SER A 120 -12.64 -3.50 13.86
C SER A 120 -13.87 -2.69 14.23
N VAL A 121 -13.66 -1.59 14.95
CA VAL A 121 -14.75 -0.64 15.25
C VAL A 121 -15.40 -0.08 13.98
N LEU A 122 -14.69 -0.10 12.85
CA LEU A 122 -15.22 0.32 11.56
C LEU A 122 -16.30 -0.60 11.00
N ASP A 123 -16.36 -1.86 11.45
CA ASP A 123 -17.40 -2.81 11.06
C ASP A 123 -18.76 -2.46 11.70
N GLU A 124 -18.74 -1.67 12.79
CA GLU A 124 -19.92 -1.27 13.55
C GLU A 124 -20.42 0.13 13.20
N LEU A 125 -19.58 0.96 12.56
CA LEU A 125 -19.93 2.31 12.14
C LEU A 125 -20.97 2.30 11.01
N GLN A 126 -21.96 3.18 11.13
CA GLN A 126 -22.92 3.41 10.04
C GLN A 126 -22.34 4.42 9.03
N PRO A 127 -22.64 4.28 7.72
CA PRO A 127 -22.14 5.17 6.67
C PRO A 127 -22.38 6.66 6.94
N ASP A 128 -23.54 7.00 7.53
CA ASP A 128 -23.93 8.39 7.80
C ASP A 128 -23.17 9.01 8.99
N GLU A 129 -22.58 8.18 9.87
CA GLU A 129 -21.79 8.64 11.02
C GLU A 129 -20.37 9.07 10.61
N ALA A 130 -19.91 8.66 9.43
CA ALA A 130 -18.59 8.95 8.88
C ALA A 130 -18.55 10.23 8.02
N ASN A 131 -19.52 11.14 8.16
CA ASN A 131 -19.65 12.32 7.31
C ASN A 131 -18.64 13.42 7.71
N PHE A 132 -17.36 13.12 7.51
CA PHE A 132 -16.23 14.03 7.63
C PHE A 132 -16.01 14.73 6.28
N GLY A 133 -15.52 15.97 6.26
CA GLY A 133 -15.56 16.88 5.11
C GLY A 133 -15.11 16.33 3.75
N ASP A 134 -13.82 16.42 3.43
CA ASP A 134 -13.24 15.92 2.17
C ASP A 134 -12.74 14.48 2.28
N PHE A 135 -12.55 13.80 1.14
CA PHE A 135 -12.11 12.39 1.08
C PHE A 135 -10.88 12.06 1.93
N GLY A 136 -9.87 12.93 1.93
CA GLY A 136 -8.62 12.68 2.64
C GLY A 136 -8.82 12.81 4.14
N GLU A 137 -9.56 13.83 4.57
CA GLU A 137 -9.91 14.01 5.97
C GLU A 137 -10.77 12.84 6.49
N THR A 138 -11.78 12.42 5.73
CA THR A 138 -12.63 11.26 6.08
C THR A 138 -11.84 9.98 6.21
N LEU A 139 -10.94 9.73 5.26
CA LEU A 139 -10.08 8.55 5.26
C LEU A 139 -9.19 8.53 6.51
N ARG A 140 -8.55 9.67 6.80
CA ARG A 140 -7.69 9.79 7.97
C ARG A 140 -8.47 9.56 9.25
N GLN A 141 -9.62 10.21 9.43
CA GLN A 141 -10.43 10.06 10.64
C GLN A 141 -10.92 8.62 10.84
N LEU A 142 -11.35 7.91 9.79
CA LEU A 142 -11.71 6.50 9.89
C LEU A 142 -10.52 5.62 10.31
N LEU A 143 -9.32 5.88 9.78
CA LEU A 143 -8.12 5.14 10.18
C LEU A 143 -7.71 5.44 11.63
N GLU A 144 -7.79 6.69 12.07
CA GLU A 144 -7.53 7.09 13.46
C GLU A 144 -8.52 6.38 14.40
N MET A 145 -9.82 6.34 14.06
CA MET A 145 -10.83 5.61 14.83
C MET A 145 -10.55 4.11 14.90
N ALA A 146 -10.10 3.48 13.81
CA ALA A 146 -9.74 2.07 13.80
C ALA A 146 -8.62 1.76 14.81
N VAL A 147 -7.60 2.62 14.85
CA VAL A 147 -6.45 2.50 15.75
C VAL A 147 -6.84 2.77 17.20
N ASP A 148 -7.59 3.85 17.46
CA ASP A 148 -8.05 4.21 18.79
C ASP A 148 -9.00 3.14 19.35
N GLY A 149 -9.91 2.61 18.52
CA GLY A 149 -10.83 1.53 18.91
C GLY A 149 -10.10 0.21 19.22
N ALA A 150 -9.01 -0.09 18.51
CA ALA A 150 -8.21 -1.28 18.78
C ALA A 150 -7.45 -1.21 20.12
N SER A 151 -7.05 -0.01 20.54
CA SER A 151 -6.24 0.22 21.74
C SER A 151 -7.05 0.66 22.96
N GLY A 152 -8.24 1.23 22.75
CA GLY A 152 -9.02 1.92 23.78
C GLY A 152 -8.41 3.25 24.23
N GLU A 153 -7.35 3.71 23.58
CA GLU A 153 -6.60 4.93 23.91
C GLU A 153 -6.54 5.84 22.67
N ARG A 154 -6.60 7.15 22.89
CA ARG A 154 -6.46 8.12 21.80
C ARG A 154 -4.99 8.28 21.41
N ALA A 155 -4.69 8.07 20.14
CA ALA A 155 -3.36 8.29 19.58
C ALA A 155 -2.98 9.78 19.51
N ASP A 156 -1.70 10.09 19.77
CA ASP A 156 -1.11 11.40 19.52
C ASP A 156 -0.25 11.33 18.25
N TRP A 157 -0.82 11.78 17.13
CA TRP A 157 -0.23 11.58 15.80
C TRP A 157 0.88 12.57 15.49
N GLN A 158 2.03 12.04 15.09
CA GLN A 158 3.16 12.81 14.59
C GLN A 158 3.32 12.59 13.07
N ASP A 159 3.37 13.68 12.30
CA ASP A 159 3.76 13.63 10.89
C ASP A 159 5.22 13.18 10.76
N LEU A 160 5.44 12.12 9.97
CA LEU A 160 6.76 11.55 9.73
C LEU A 160 7.45 12.09 8.47
N GLY A 161 6.70 12.69 7.53
CA GLY A 161 7.22 13.05 6.21
C GLY A 161 7.94 11.89 5.51
N LEU A 162 7.22 10.79 5.27
CA LEU A 162 7.78 9.57 4.69
C LEU A 162 8.36 9.83 3.30
N ARG A 163 9.55 9.28 3.04
CA ARG A 163 10.17 9.26 1.71
C ARG A 163 10.21 7.82 1.24
N LEU A 164 9.34 7.47 0.31
CA LEU A 164 9.44 6.18 -0.37
C LEU A 164 10.71 6.15 -1.26
N PRO A 165 11.26 4.95 -1.50
CA PRO A 165 12.37 4.81 -2.43
C PRO A 165 11.95 5.34 -3.81
N GLN A 166 12.76 6.21 -4.39
CA GLN A 166 12.56 6.64 -5.78
C GLN A 166 13.22 5.61 -6.69
N SER A 167 12.46 5.07 -7.64
CA SER A 167 13.04 4.23 -8.68
C SER A 167 14.04 5.08 -9.48
N GLN A 168 15.21 4.49 -9.75
CA GLN A 168 16.20 5.10 -10.65
C GLN A 168 15.88 4.80 -12.12
N LEU A 169 14.88 3.96 -12.38
CA LEU A 169 14.44 3.60 -13.73
C LEU A 169 13.52 4.67 -14.32
N PRO A 170 13.52 4.85 -15.66
CA PRO A 170 12.45 5.55 -16.36
C PRO A 170 11.08 4.92 -16.08
N ASP A 171 10.01 5.73 -16.02
CA ASP A 171 8.64 5.31 -15.62
C ASP A 171 8.15 4.04 -16.32
N ARG A 172 8.40 3.91 -17.63
CA ARG A 172 8.05 2.73 -18.43
C ARG A 172 8.64 1.44 -17.86
N LEU A 173 9.90 1.51 -17.41
CA LEU A 173 10.66 0.38 -16.89
C LEU A 173 10.34 0.15 -15.41
N ALA A 174 10.10 1.20 -14.63
CA ALA A 174 9.64 1.09 -13.25
C ALA A 174 8.28 0.38 -13.17
N ASP A 175 7.32 0.75 -14.03
CA ASP A 175 6.01 0.09 -14.12
C ASP A 175 6.15 -1.38 -14.57
N LEU A 176 7.04 -1.66 -15.52
CA LEU A 176 7.33 -3.04 -15.93
C LEU A 176 7.95 -3.86 -14.79
N ALA A 177 8.92 -3.31 -14.07
CA ALA A 177 9.58 -3.95 -12.94
C ALA A 177 8.58 -4.29 -11.82
N ARG A 178 7.68 -3.35 -11.50
CA ARG A 178 6.57 -3.56 -10.57
C ARG A 178 5.70 -4.75 -10.99
N GLN A 179 5.26 -4.78 -12.24
CA GLN A 179 4.40 -5.87 -12.73
C GLN A 179 5.11 -7.22 -12.75
N ILE A 180 6.39 -7.27 -13.14
CA ILE A 180 7.18 -8.50 -13.08
C ILE A 180 7.25 -9.02 -11.65
N ARG A 181 7.46 -8.13 -10.69
CA ARG A 181 7.52 -8.48 -9.28
C ARG A 181 6.19 -9.01 -8.74
N GLU A 182 5.07 -8.37 -9.11
CA GLU A 182 3.71 -8.83 -8.78
C GLU A 182 3.42 -10.22 -9.37
N CYS A 183 3.88 -10.48 -10.60
CA CYS A 183 3.68 -11.77 -11.26
C CYS A 183 4.64 -12.85 -10.76
N GLY A 184 5.81 -12.47 -10.23
CA GLY A 184 6.88 -13.37 -9.83
C GLY A 184 7.56 -14.14 -10.97
N HIS A 185 7.20 -13.85 -12.23
CA HIS A 185 7.74 -14.54 -13.40
C HIS A 185 7.66 -13.66 -14.65
N TRP A 186 8.65 -13.81 -15.53
CA TRP A 186 8.71 -13.19 -16.84
C TRP A 186 9.69 -13.93 -17.73
N THR A 187 9.52 -13.82 -19.04
CA THR A 187 10.41 -14.47 -20.02
C THR A 187 11.01 -13.43 -20.94
N VAL A 188 12.25 -13.67 -21.35
CA VAL A 188 12.96 -12.78 -22.27
C VAL A 188 13.42 -13.56 -23.49
N THR A 189 12.94 -13.16 -24.67
CA THR A 189 13.36 -13.77 -25.94
C THR A 189 14.22 -12.79 -26.75
N ALA A 190 15.29 -13.28 -27.36
CA ALA A 190 16.11 -12.48 -28.25
C ALA A 190 15.34 -12.04 -29.50
N MET A 191 15.42 -10.75 -29.84
CA MET A 191 14.81 -10.16 -31.03
C MET A 191 15.83 -9.22 -31.69
N GLY A 192 16.87 -9.80 -32.30
CA GLY A 192 18.00 -9.05 -32.84
C GLY A 192 18.83 -8.38 -31.73
N ASP A 193 19.06 -7.07 -31.88
CA ASP A 193 19.71 -6.19 -30.89
C ASP A 193 18.80 -5.90 -29.68
N ARG A 194 17.53 -6.28 -29.75
CA ARG A 194 16.55 -6.10 -28.69
C ARG A 194 16.19 -7.41 -27.99
N ARG A 195 15.42 -7.25 -26.93
CA ARG A 195 14.86 -8.30 -26.08
C ARG A 195 13.36 -8.10 -25.98
N GLN A 196 12.61 -9.15 -26.25
CA GLN A 196 11.17 -9.16 -26.04
C GLN A 196 10.91 -9.73 -24.64
N ALA A 197 10.51 -8.88 -23.71
CA ALA A 197 10.01 -9.28 -22.41
C ALA A 197 8.52 -9.64 -22.52
N ARG A 198 8.12 -10.78 -21.96
CA ARG A 198 6.73 -11.23 -21.86
C ARG A 198 6.39 -11.60 -20.44
N LEU A 199 5.22 -11.14 -19.98
CA LEU A 199 4.64 -11.50 -18.69
C LEU A 199 3.14 -11.77 -18.84
N VAL A 200 2.63 -12.64 -17.97
CA VAL A 200 1.19 -12.88 -17.79
C VAL A 200 0.80 -12.22 -16.49
N LEU A 201 -0.10 -11.24 -16.57
CA LEU A 201 -0.58 -10.48 -15.42
C LEU A 201 -1.56 -11.33 -14.58
N PRO A 202 -1.82 -10.97 -13.30
CA PRO A 202 -2.73 -11.73 -12.44
C PRO A 202 -4.16 -11.85 -12.97
N ASP A 203 -4.59 -10.92 -13.81
CA ASP A 203 -5.90 -10.94 -14.50
C ASP A 203 -5.92 -11.85 -15.74
N GLY A 204 -4.82 -12.55 -16.03
CA GLY A 204 -4.64 -13.43 -17.19
C GLY A 204 -4.29 -12.68 -18.49
N SER A 205 -4.25 -11.35 -18.48
CA SER A 205 -3.83 -10.56 -19.63
C SER A 205 -2.32 -10.70 -19.86
N ARG A 206 -1.89 -10.40 -21.09
CA ARG A 206 -0.48 -10.55 -21.50
C ARG A 206 0.10 -9.17 -21.78
N ARG A 207 1.23 -8.88 -21.16
CA ARG A 207 2.03 -7.70 -21.50
C ARG A 207 3.29 -8.13 -22.25
N ILE A 208 3.58 -7.38 -23.30
CA ILE A 208 4.78 -7.53 -24.11
C ILE A 208 5.50 -6.20 -24.08
N SER A 209 6.81 -6.22 -23.85
CA SER A 209 7.65 -5.02 -23.88
C SER A 209 8.94 -5.31 -24.62
N VAL A 210 9.40 -4.33 -25.40
CA VAL A 210 10.70 -4.40 -26.09
C VAL A 210 11.71 -3.62 -25.28
N LEU A 211 12.82 -4.28 -24.96
CA LEU A 211 13.89 -3.80 -24.09
C LEU A 211 15.24 -3.90 -24.81
N THR A 212 16.18 -3.04 -24.46
CA THR A 212 17.62 -3.29 -24.69
C THR A 212 18.15 -4.34 -23.71
N PRO A 213 19.33 -4.93 -23.95
CA PRO A 213 20.00 -5.77 -22.96
C PRO A 213 20.21 -5.08 -21.61
N ASP A 214 20.62 -3.81 -21.61
CA ASP A 214 20.85 -3.05 -20.38
C ASP A 214 19.55 -2.79 -19.61
N GLU A 215 18.46 -2.53 -20.32
CA GLU A 215 17.14 -2.38 -19.70
C GLU A 215 16.65 -3.69 -19.06
N VAL A 216 17.00 -4.86 -19.62
CA VAL A 216 16.68 -6.16 -18.99
C VAL A 216 17.42 -6.30 -17.66
N VAL A 217 18.71 -5.97 -17.63
CA VAL A 217 19.52 -6.02 -16.39
C VAL A 217 18.98 -5.05 -15.36
N ALA A 218 18.66 -3.82 -15.77
CA ALA A 218 18.14 -2.79 -14.87
C ALA A 218 16.76 -3.17 -14.29
N VAL A 219 15.87 -3.74 -15.12
CA VAL A 219 14.56 -4.23 -14.67
C VAL A 219 14.71 -5.43 -13.74
N ALA A 220 15.58 -6.40 -14.05
CA ALA A 220 15.83 -7.56 -13.19
C ALA A 220 16.38 -7.15 -11.82
N ALA A 221 17.34 -6.21 -11.80
CA ALA A 221 17.93 -5.68 -10.58
C ALA A 221 16.89 -4.94 -9.71
N GLU A 222 16.04 -4.12 -10.34
CA GLU A 222 14.97 -3.39 -9.63
C GLU A 222 13.91 -4.36 -9.10
N CYS A 223 13.41 -5.28 -9.93
CA CYS A 223 12.29 -6.14 -9.54
C CYS A 223 12.71 -7.30 -8.61
N GLY A 224 13.99 -7.70 -8.62
CA GLY A 224 14.51 -8.83 -7.86
C GLY A 224 14.12 -10.20 -8.42
N VAL A 225 13.64 -10.25 -9.68
CA VAL A 225 13.17 -11.48 -10.35
C VAL A 225 13.99 -11.67 -11.63
N GLU A 226 14.77 -12.75 -11.67
CA GLU A 226 15.52 -13.13 -12.88
C GLU A 226 14.58 -13.63 -13.99
N PRO A 227 14.87 -13.32 -15.27
CA PRO A 227 14.06 -13.81 -16.38
C PRO A 227 14.25 -15.31 -16.61
N SER A 228 13.15 -16.00 -16.93
CA SER A 228 13.12 -17.41 -17.34
C SER A 228 13.42 -17.61 -18.82
#